data_AF-A0A9E4MLN5-F1
#
_entry.id   AF-A0A9E4MLN5-F1
#
_cell.length_a   1.000
_cell.length_b   1.000
_cell.length_c   1.000
_cell.angle_alpha   90.00
_cell.angle_beta   90.00
_cell.angle_gamma   90.00
#
_symmetry.space_group_name_H-M   'P 1'
#
loop_
_entity.id
_entity.type
_entity.pdbx_description
1 polymer ?
#
loop_
_entity_poly.entity_id
_entity_poly.type
_entity_poly.pdbx_seq_one_letter_code
_entity_poly.pdbx_strand_id
1 'polypeptide(L)'
;MLNAHFLISLLITSVTVISLTSCTRHTVSQSSTTSTADPQETYLQVNPVSTTETVNLESLKIVAGQTIYVPVYSHIYYMNTRRIYNLATTLSVRNTDPKRSIFIKTVSYYDTQGKLVQSYLDQAIRLSPLASTDFFVEQSNSKGGSGANFIVEWIAEETVSEPMIEAVSIGTSGTQGIAFTSPSRVIKTTPK
;
A
#
# COMPACT_ATOMS: atom_id res chain seq x y z
N MET A 1 -36.24 -47.91 35.99
CA MET A 1 -35.30 -48.33 37.07
C MET A 1 -34.53 -49.54 36.57
N LEU A 2 -33.21 -49.53 36.77
CA LEU A 2 -32.17 -50.46 36.28
C LEU A 2 -31.77 -50.28 34.79
N ASN A 3 -31.08 -49.19 34.44
CA ASN A 3 -29.63 -48.88 34.43
C ASN A 3 -28.95 -49.15 33.08
N ALA A 4 -28.92 -48.09 32.26
CA ALA A 4 -28.32 -47.95 30.94
C ALA A 4 -26.78 -47.83 30.94
N HIS A 5 -26.09 -48.53 31.85
CA HIS A 5 -24.63 -48.41 32.01
C HIS A 5 -23.83 -49.67 31.61
N PHE A 6 -24.47 -50.75 31.17
CA PHE A 6 -23.77 -51.99 30.77
C PHE A 6 -23.59 -52.15 29.25
N LEU A 7 -24.15 -51.25 28.43
CA LEU A 7 -23.94 -51.20 26.98
C LEU A 7 -22.81 -50.25 26.56
N ILE A 8 -22.13 -49.62 27.52
CA ILE A 8 -21.08 -48.60 27.29
C ILE A 8 -19.66 -49.16 27.47
N SER A 9 -19.49 -50.46 27.75
CA SER A 9 -18.16 -51.05 28.05
C SER A 9 -17.62 -52.05 27.01
N LEU A 10 -18.25 -52.22 25.85
CA LEU A 10 -17.77 -53.17 24.83
C LEU A 10 -17.82 -52.63 23.39
N LEU A 11 -17.46 -51.35 23.23
CA LEU A 11 -17.19 -50.74 21.92
C LEU A 11 -15.93 -49.85 21.91
N ILE A 12 -15.15 -49.86 23.00
CA ILE A 12 -13.85 -49.18 23.13
C ILE A 12 -12.74 -50.23 23.26
N THR A 13 -12.52 -51.06 22.24
CA THR A 13 -11.25 -51.77 22.02
C THR A 13 -11.18 -52.32 20.59
N SER A 14 -10.88 -51.44 19.63
CA SER A 14 -10.16 -51.86 18.42
C SER A 14 -9.51 -50.63 17.78
N VAL A 15 -8.49 -50.13 18.46
CA VAL A 15 -7.42 -49.37 17.83
C VAL A 15 -6.72 -50.33 16.87
N THR A 16 -7.02 -50.22 15.58
CA THR A 16 -6.19 -50.81 14.51
C THR A 16 -5.47 -49.68 13.80
N VAL A 17 -4.20 -49.54 14.20
CA VAL A 17 -3.14 -48.86 13.47
C VAL A 17 -3.04 -49.50 12.09
N ILE A 18 -3.40 -48.77 11.03
CA ILE A 18 -3.09 -49.18 9.66
C ILE A 18 -1.88 -48.38 9.20
N SER A 19 -0.84 -49.17 8.94
CA SER A 19 0.51 -48.85 8.51
C SER A 19 0.60 -47.90 7.31
N LEU A 20 1.58 -47.00 7.38
CA LEU A 20 2.11 -46.20 6.29
C LEU A 20 2.69 -47.10 5.20
N THR A 21 1.97 -47.28 4.09
CA THR A 21 2.55 -47.84 2.86
C THR A 21 3.31 -46.75 2.10
N SER A 22 4.62 -46.82 2.27
CA SER A 22 5.67 -46.22 1.47
C SER A 22 5.38 -46.27 -0.05
N CYS A 23 5.26 -45.10 -0.68
CA CYS A 23 5.43 -44.99 -2.13
C CYS A 23 6.93 -44.89 -2.46
N THR A 24 7.37 -45.83 -3.27
CA THR A 24 8.71 -46.02 -3.82
C THR A 24 9.31 -44.72 -4.36
N ARG A 25 10.56 -44.42 -3.99
CA ARG A 25 11.36 -43.37 -4.64
C ARG A 25 11.56 -43.75 -6.10
N HIS A 26 10.97 -42.98 -7.01
CA HIS A 26 11.42 -42.97 -8.38
C HIS A 26 12.64 -42.04 -8.46
N THR A 27 13.82 -42.65 -8.59
CA THR A 27 15.03 -41.96 -9.02
C THR A 27 14.80 -41.52 -10.47
N VAL A 28 14.57 -40.22 -10.68
CA VAL A 28 14.69 -39.62 -12.01
C VAL A 28 16.03 -38.88 -12.02
N SER A 29 16.93 -39.42 -12.82
CA SER A 29 18.24 -38.86 -13.13
C SER A 29 18.12 -37.41 -13.56
N GLN A 30 18.96 -36.55 -12.98
CA GLN A 30 19.19 -35.20 -13.49
C GLN A 30 19.79 -35.30 -14.90
N SER A 31 19.06 -34.79 -15.88
CA SER A 31 19.62 -34.29 -17.13
C SER A 31 18.89 -32.99 -17.47
N SER A 32 19.65 -31.90 -17.36
CA SER A 32 19.56 -30.62 -18.09
C SER A 32 18.24 -30.23 -18.80
N THR A 33 17.86 -28.97 -18.52
CA THR A 33 17.01 -28.04 -19.29
C THR A 33 15.53 -28.40 -19.41
N THR A 34 14.66 -27.66 -18.70
CA THR A 34 13.44 -27.02 -19.24
C THR A 34 12.88 -26.04 -18.21
N SER A 35 12.76 -24.77 -18.64
CA SER A 35 12.08 -23.67 -17.97
C SER A 35 10.62 -24.02 -17.70
N THR A 36 10.17 -23.89 -16.45
CA THR A 36 8.74 -23.87 -16.12
C THR A 36 8.44 -22.51 -15.53
N ALA A 37 7.74 -21.68 -16.30
CA ALA A 37 7.38 -20.31 -15.95
C ALA A 37 6.36 -20.31 -14.80
N ASP A 38 6.78 -19.75 -13.67
CA ASP A 38 5.91 -19.13 -12.68
C ASP A 38 5.12 -18.00 -13.37
N PRO A 39 3.81 -17.81 -13.14
CA PRO A 39 3.16 -16.57 -13.56
C PRO A 39 3.88 -15.45 -12.81
N GLN A 40 4.77 -14.75 -13.50
CA GLN A 40 5.43 -13.56 -12.98
C GLN A 40 4.32 -12.62 -12.51
N GLU A 41 4.08 -12.56 -11.19
CA GLU A 41 3.37 -11.44 -10.59
C GLU A 41 4.13 -10.21 -11.05
N THR A 42 3.58 -9.57 -12.07
CA THR A 42 4.13 -8.34 -12.60
C THR A 42 3.70 -7.29 -11.60
N TYR A 43 4.45 -7.19 -10.49
CA TYR A 43 4.50 -5.95 -9.73
C TYR A 43 4.86 -4.90 -10.76
N LEU A 44 3.88 -4.09 -11.16
CA LEU A 44 4.18 -2.87 -11.87
C LEU A 44 5.10 -2.12 -10.90
N GLN A 45 6.41 -2.19 -11.15
CA GLN A 45 7.33 -1.19 -10.66
C GLN A 45 6.87 0.07 -11.37
N VAL A 46 5.84 0.73 -10.83
CA VAL A 46 5.46 2.07 -11.21
C VAL A 46 6.57 2.93 -10.64
N ASN A 47 7.75 2.84 -11.28
CA ASN A 47 8.66 3.95 -11.29
C ASN A 47 7.80 5.13 -11.74
N PRO A 48 7.78 6.26 -11.00
CA PRO A 48 7.13 7.46 -11.51
C PRO A 48 7.59 7.62 -12.96
N VAL A 49 6.62 7.65 -13.88
CA VAL A 49 6.86 7.68 -15.33
C VAL A 49 8.08 8.52 -15.58
N SER A 50 9.15 7.86 -16.03
CA SER A 50 10.49 8.42 -16.14
C SER A 50 10.51 9.41 -17.31
N THR A 51 9.95 10.58 -17.04
CA THR A 51 10.24 11.84 -17.70
C THR A 51 10.35 12.89 -16.59
N THR A 52 11.04 12.51 -15.52
CA THR A 52 11.24 13.35 -14.35
C THR A 52 12.39 14.30 -14.67
N GLU A 53 12.08 15.42 -15.30
CA GLU A 53 13.00 16.55 -15.33
C GLU A 53 13.25 16.95 -13.86
N THR A 54 14.51 16.86 -13.45
CA THR A 54 14.95 17.21 -12.11
C THR A 54 15.01 18.73 -12.02
N VAL A 55 14.16 19.33 -11.19
CA VAL A 55 13.96 20.78 -11.20
C VAL A 55 14.77 21.44 -10.08
N ASN A 56 15.62 22.40 -10.45
CA ASN A 56 16.25 23.30 -9.48
C ASN A 56 15.21 24.32 -9.00
N LEU A 57 14.79 24.18 -7.75
CA LEU A 57 13.76 25.04 -7.15
C LEU A 57 14.20 26.48 -6.92
N GLU A 58 15.51 26.74 -6.78
CA GLU A 58 16.04 28.07 -6.44
C GLU A 58 15.86 29.10 -7.56
N SER A 59 15.68 28.64 -8.80
CA SER A 59 15.45 29.51 -9.96
C SER A 59 13.97 29.81 -10.21
N LEU A 60 13.04 29.15 -9.51
CA LEU A 60 11.61 29.27 -9.77
C LEU A 60 11.02 30.47 -9.03
N LYS A 61 10.18 31.24 -9.73
CA LYS A 61 9.39 32.28 -9.08
C LYS A 61 8.06 31.69 -8.61
N ILE A 62 8.02 31.18 -7.38
CA ILE A 62 6.82 30.54 -6.83
C ILE A 62 5.73 31.58 -6.52
N VAL A 63 4.53 31.38 -7.06
CA VAL A 63 3.36 32.26 -6.86
C VAL A 63 2.15 31.54 -6.27
N ALA A 64 2.18 30.21 -6.22
CA ALA A 64 1.15 29.39 -5.60
C ALA A 64 1.76 28.10 -5.05
N GLY A 65 1.14 27.56 -4.00
CA GLY A 65 1.52 26.26 -3.45
C GLY A 65 0.80 25.95 -2.15
N GLN A 66 0.77 24.67 -1.78
CA GLN A 66 0.17 24.22 -0.53
C GLN A 66 0.97 23.06 0.07
N THR A 67 0.86 22.92 1.39
CA THR A 67 1.21 21.69 2.09
C THR A 67 -0.08 20.99 2.48
N ILE A 68 -0.20 19.74 2.10
CA ILE A 68 -1.41 18.92 2.21
C ILE A 68 -1.11 17.72 3.11
N TYR A 69 -1.95 17.52 4.11
CA TYR A 69 -1.96 16.34 4.97
C TYR A 69 -2.93 15.31 4.39
N VAL A 70 -2.48 14.07 4.22
CA VAL A 70 -3.30 12.96 3.72
C VAL A 70 -3.25 11.81 4.72
N PRO A 71 -4.33 11.54 5.48
CA PRO A 71 -4.35 10.41 6.40
C PRO A 71 -4.29 9.10 5.61
N VAL A 72 -3.51 8.14 6.09
CA VAL A 72 -3.42 6.79 5.54
C VAL A 72 -3.28 5.77 6.67
N TYR A 73 -3.46 4.50 6.36
CA TYR A 73 -3.50 3.46 7.38
C TYR A 73 -2.67 2.28 6.89
N SER A 74 -1.61 1.90 7.62
CA SER A 74 -0.99 0.57 7.43
C SER A 74 -1.94 -0.52 7.89
N HIS A 75 -2.77 -0.22 8.89
CA HIS A 75 -3.84 -1.09 9.36
C HIS A 75 -4.99 -0.32 10.00
N ILE A 76 -6.15 -0.97 10.04
CA ILE A 76 -7.32 -0.55 10.82
C ILE A 76 -7.71 -1.62 11.82
N TYR A 77 -8.57 -1.26 12.77
CA TYR A 77 -9.11 -2.17 13.76
C TYR A 77 -10.52 -2.61 13.38
N TYR A 78 -10.83 -3.90 13.56
CA TYR A 78 -12.16 -4.44 13.36
C TYR A 78 -12.54 -5.44 14.46
N MET A 79 -13.85 -5.67 14.60
CA MET A 79 -14.50 -6.42 15.70
C MET A 79 -14.26 -5.80 17.10
N ASN A 80 -15.00 -6.32 18.08
CA ASN A 80 -14.88 -5.89 19.48
C ASN A 80 -13.50 -6.21 20.10
N THR A 81 -12.72 -7.09 19.48
CA THR A 81 -11.39 -7.51 19.95
C THR A 81 -10.24 -6.65 19.40
N ARG A 82 -10.54 -5.59 18.62
CA ARG A 82 -9.53 -4.72 17.97
C ARG A 82 -8.51 -5.51 17.14
N ARG A 83 -9.00 -6.46 16.36
CA ARG A 83 -8.14 -7.19 15.42
C ARG A 83 -7.61 -6.23 14.36
N ILE A 84 -6.37 -6.45 13.95
CA ILE A 84 -5.69 -5.67 12.93
C ILE A 84 -6.08 -6.21 11.56
N TYR A 85 -6.41 -5.30 10.64
CA TYR A 85 -6.58 -5.59 9.22
C TYR A 85 -5.59 -4.72 8.43
N ASN A 86 -4.59 -5.34 7.82
CA ASN A 86 -3.52 -4.63 7.10
C ASN A 86 -4.01 -4.12 5.75
N LEU A 87 -3.44 -3.00 5.33
CA LEU A 87 -3.84 -2.27 4.12
C LEU A 87 -2.59 -1.89 3.31
N ALA A 88 -2.63 -2.12 2.01
CA ALA A 88 -1.80 -1.38 1.07
C ALA A 88 -2.43 0.00 0.83
N THR A 89 -1.61 1.01 0.55
CA THR A 89 -2.11 2.35 0.23
C THR A 89 -1.42 2.92 -1.00
N THR A 90 -2.22 3.46 -1.91
CA THR A 90 -1.76 4.27 -3.05
C THR A 90 -2.14 5.72 -2.80
N LEU A 91 -1.15 6.59 -2.63
CA LEU A 91 -1.32 8.05 -2.68
C LEU A 91 -1.27 8.49 -4.14
N SER A 92 -2.32 9.16 -4.62
CA SER A 92 -2.39 9.72 -5.97
C SER A 92 -2.32 11.23 -5.92
N VAL A 93 -1.47 11.82 -6.76
CA VAL A 93 -1.31 13.27 -6.93
C VAL A 93 -1.59 13.61 -8.39
N ARG A 94 -2.58 14.47 -8.62
CA ARG A 94 -3.08 14.80 -9.97
C ARG A 94 -3.06 16.30 -10.20
N ASN A 95 -2.37 16.73 -11.25
CA ASN A 95 -2.51 18.09 -11.74
C ASN A 95 -3.86 18.22 -12.45
N THR A 96 -4.75 19.04 -11.89
CA THR A 96 -6.10 19.26 -12.46
C THR A 96 -6.12 20.42 -13.45
N ASP A 97 -5.02 21.17 -13.58
CA ASP A 97 -4.93 22.28 -14.52
C ASP A 97 -4.74 21.75 -15.95
N PRO A 98 -5.57 22.18 -16.92
CA PRO A 98 -5.51 21.70 -18.30
C PRO A 98 -4.39 22.33 -19.12
N LYS A 99 -3.70 23.36 -18.61
CA LYS A 99 -2.74 24.16 -19.40
C LYS A 99 -1.39 24.31 -18.74
N ARG A 100 -1.33 24.35 -17.41
CA ARG A 100 -0.13 24.70 -16.66
C ARG A 100 0.39 23.52 -15.85
N SER A 101 1.70 23.46 -15.71
CA SER A 101 2.37 22.47 -14.87
C SER A 101 2.38 22.90 -13.41
N ILE A 102 2.49 21.92 -12.53
CA ILE A 102 2.86 22.12 -11.13
C ILE A 102 4.15 21.35 -10.82
N PHE A 103 4.74 21.62 -9.67
CA PHE A 103 5.87 20.87 -9.16
C PHE A 103 5.49 20.22 -7.83
N ILE A 104 5.71 18.91 -7.70
CA ILE A 104 5.60 18.20 -6.43
C ILE A 104 6.96 18.28 -5.77
N LYS A 105 7.05 19.07 -4.71
CA LYS A 105 8.31 19.43 -4.05
C LYS A 105 8.73 18.36 -3.04
N THR A 106 7.82 17.90 -2.21
CA THR A 106 8.07 16.83 -1.24
C THR A 106 6.89 15.89 -1.11
N VAL A 107 7.18 14.62 -0.83
CA VAL A 107 6.21 13.59 -0.44
C VAL A 107 6.84 12.79 0.70
N SER A 108 6.31 12.97 1.90
CA SER A 108 6.88 12.42 3.13
C SER A 108 5.85 11.58 3.87
N TYR A 109 6.22 10.35 4.23
CA TYR A 109 5.39 9.39 4.94
C TYR A 109 5.77 9.33 6.41
N TYR A 110 4.80 9.53 7.29
CA TYR A 110 4.96 9.56 8.75
C TYR A 110 4.17 8.43 9.41
N ASP A 111 4.71 7.91 10.51
CA ASP A 111 4.03 6.94 11.34
C ASP A 111 3.03 7.60 12.31
N THR A 112 2.32 6.75 13.06
CA THR A 112 1.32 7.11 14.06
C THR A 112 1.87 8.05 15.15
N GLN A 113 3.18 8.02 15.41
CA GLN A 113 3.84 8.87 16.40
C GLN A 113 4.36 10.18 15.79
N GLY A 114 4.12 10.42 14.50
CA GLY A 114 4.61 11.59 13.78
C GLY A 114 6.10 11.50 13.42
N LYS A 115 6.70 10.32 13.43
CA LYS A 115 8.09 10.13 12.98
C LYS A 115 8.12 9.91 11.47
N LEU A 116 9.05 10.57 10.79
CA LEU A 116 9.29 10.35 9.37
C LEU A 116 9.77 8.91 9.14
N VAL A 117 9.02 8.17 8.33
CA VAL A 117 9.33 6.78 7.93
C VAL A 117 10.06 6.77 6.60
N GLN A 118 9.60 7.57 5.63
CA GLN A 118 10.16 7.57 4.28
C GLN A 118 9.92 8.92 3.58
N SER A 119 10.95 9.41 2.87
CA SER A 119 10.77 10.41 1.81
C SER A 119 10.69 9.68 0.48
N TYR A 120 9.72 10.03 -0.36
CA TYR A 120 9.52 9.40 -1.65
C TYR A 120 10.18 10.14 -2.82
N LEU A 121 10.61 11.38 -2.59
CA LEU A 121 11.29 12.20 -3.57
C LEU A 121 12.64 12.67 -3.02
N ASP A 122 13.70 12.48 -3.78
CA ASP A 122 15.02 13.08 -3.51
C ASP A 122 15.08 14.53 -4.01
N GLN A 123 14.27 14.86 -5.02
CA GLN A 123 14.17 16.17 -5.65
C GLN A 123 12.77 16.42 -6.17
N ALA A 124 12.42 17.69 -6.37
CA ALA A 124 11.13 18.07 -6.90
C ALA A 124 10.92 17.52 -8.32
N ILE A 125 9.68 17.12 -8.59
CA ILE A 125 9.27 16.57 -9.88
C ILE A 125 8.23 17.48 -10.52
N ARG A 126 8.36 17.68 -11.83
CA ARG A 126 7.36 18.43 -12.60
C ARG A 126 6.20 17.50 -12.97
N LEU A 127 4.97 17.99 -12.78
CA LEU A 127 3.75 17.34 -13.21
C LEU A 127 3.10 18.18 -14.32
N SER A 128 3.13 17.65 -15.55
CA SER A 128 2.54 18.27 -16.73
C SER A 128 1.03 18.52 -16.57
N PRO A 129 0.42 19.38 -17.41
CA PRO A 129 -1.03 19.58 -17.40
C PRO A 129 -1.77 18.24 -17.48
N LEU A 130 -2.78 18.05 -16.63
CA LEU A 130 -3.57 16.80 -16.52
C LEU A 130 -2.79 15.53 -16.19
N ALA A 131 -1.50 15.61 -15.87
CA ALA A 131 -0.69 14.45 -15.51
C ALA A 131 -0.92 14.04 -14.04
N SER A 132 -0.65 12.77 -13.75
CA SER A 132 -0.71 12.19 -12.41
C SER A 132 0.57 11.45 -12.06
N THR A 133 0.81 11.30 -10.77
CA THR A 133 1.87 10.46 -10.21
C THR A 133 1.35 9.80 -8.94
N ASP A 134 1.91 8.64 -8.59
CA ASP A 134 1.42 7.82 -7.49
C ASP A 134 2.59 7.34 -6.62
N PHE A 135 2.31 7.15 -5.32
CA PHE A 135 3.25 6.63 -4.33
C PHE A 135 2.59 5.49 -3.56
N PHE A 136 3.31 4.37 -3.44
CA PHE A 136 2.75 3.15 -2.88
C PHE A 136 3.37 2.78 -1.53
N VAL A 137 2.52 2.34 -0.60
CA VAL A 137 2.88 1.69 0.66
C VAL A 137 2.34 0.28 0.61
N GLU A 138 3.23 -0.71 0.66
CA GLU A 138 2.85 -2.13 0.63
C GLU A 138 2.02 -2.54 1.85
N GLN A 139 1.12 -3.52 1.66
CA GLN A 139 0.33 -4.10 2.76
C GLN A 139 1.20 -4.76 3.85
N SER A 140 2.39 -5.24 3.48
CA SER A 140 3.40 -5.80 4.38
C SER A 140 4.04 -4.75 5.28
N ASN A 141 4.00 -3.47 4.90
CA ASN A 141 4.64 -2.38 5.61
C ASN A 141 3.79 -1.89 6.78
N SER A 142 4.05 -2.43 7.96
CA SER A 142 3.38 -2.06 9.20
C SER A 142 3.98 -0.83 9.90
N LYS A 143 5.00 -0.18 9.33
CA LYS A 143 5.75 0.90 10.03
C LYS A 143 4.89 2.14 10.28
N GLY A 144 3.86 2.39 9.48
CA GLY A 144 3.00 3.56 9.64
C GLY A 144 2.02 3.44 10.82
N GLY A 145 1.51 2.24 11.06
CA GLY A 145 0.44 2.00 12.04
C GLY A 145 -0.92 2.56 11.62
N SER A 146 -1.80 2.80 12.59
CA SER A 146 -3.20 3.21 12.37
C SER A 146 -3.43 4.73 12.32
N GLY A 147 -2.39 5.54 12.55
CA GLY A 147 -2.42 7.00 12.46
C GLY A 147 -1.40 7.55 11.47
N ALA A 148 -1.02 6.75 10.48
CA ALA A 148 -0.03 7.14 9.48
C ALA A 148 -0.55 8.28 8.59
N ASN A 149 0.35 9.01 7.95
CA ASN A 149 -0.03 10.07 7.03
C ASN A 149 1.06 10.35 6.00
N PHE A 150 0.63 10.94 4.89
CA PHE A 150 1.51 11.65 3.98
C PHE A 150 1.42 13.15 4.20
N ILE A 151 2.56 13.82 4.07
CA ILE A 151 2.67 15.26 3.85
C ILE A 151 3.14 15.47 2.42
N VAL A 152 2.34 16.18 1.62
CA VAL A 152 2.66 16.52 0.24
C VAL A 152 2.77 18.02 0.10
N GLU A 153 3.90 18.49 -0.40
CA GLU A 153 4.10 19.91 -0.77
C GLU A 153 4.10 20.03 -2.29
N TRP A 154 3.26 20.91 -2.82
CA TRP A 154 3.28 21.28 -4.23
C TRP A 154 3.39 22.79 -4.39
N ILE A 155 3.99 23.21 -5.50
CA ILE A 155 4.21 24.62 -5.86
C ILE A 155 3.97 24.84 -7.36
N ALA A 156 3.75 26.09 -7.75
CA ALA A 156 3.65 26.51 -9.14
C ALA A 156 4.21 27.93 -9.36
N GLU A 157 4.72 28.18 -10.56
CA GLU A 157 5.21 29.50 -11.00
C GLU A 157 4.11 30.40 -11.57
N GLU A 158 2.93 29.81 -11.80
CA GLU A 158 1.73 30.49 -12.23
C GLU A 158 0.58 30.16 -11.28
N THR A 159 -0.46 31.00 -11.25
CA THR A 159 -1.73 30.60 -10.63
C THR A 159 -2.24 29.37 -11.36
N VAL A 160 -2.67 28.32 -10.66
CA VAL A 160 -3.17 27.06 -11.27
C VAL A 160 -4.48 26.63 -10.61
N SER A 161 -5.20 25.69 -11.24
CA SER A 161 -6.22 24.92 -10.52
C SER A 161 -5.60 24.13 -9.37
N GLU A 162 -6.30 24.01 -8.25
CA GLU A 162 -5.81 23.21 -7.12
C GLU A 162 -5.68 21.72 -7.52
N PRO A 163 -4.52 21.09 -7.27
CA PRO A 163 -4.35 19.68 -7.59
C PRO A 163 -5.25 18.80 -6.72
N MET A 164 -5.61 17.65 -7.27
CA MET A 164 -6.34 16.63 -6.53
C MET A 164 -5.35 15.65 -5.91
N ILE A 165 -5.38 15.53 -4.59
CA ILE A 165 -4.54 14.61 -3.84
C ILE A 165 -5.42 13.73 -2.97
N GLU A 166 -5.35 12.43 -3.19
CA GLU A 166 -6.14 11.43 -2.48
C GLU A 166 -5.32 10.19 -2.15
N ALA A 167 -5.71 9.47 -1.11
CA ALA A 167 -5.16 8.15 -0.83
C ALA A 167 -6.26 7.09 -0.94
N VAL A 168 -5.95 6.01 -1.65
CA VAL A 168 -6.79 4.81 -1.74
C VAL A 168 -6.12 3.71 -0.95
N SER A 169 -6.81 3.20 0.07
CA SER A 169 -6.34 2.06 0.86
C SER A 169 -7.13 0.82 0.47
N ILE A 170 -6.42 -0.28 0.21
CA ILE A 170 -6.98 -1.58 -0.15
C ILE A 170 -6.39 -2.62 0.78
N GLY A 171 -7.22 -3.50 1.33
CA GLY A 171 -6.71 -4.66 2.04
C GLY A 171 -7.51 -5.91 1.69
N THR A 172 -6.77 -6.97 1.39
CA THR A 172 -7.32 -8.28 1.05
C THR A 172 -6.80 -9.33 2.03
N SER A 173 -7.69 -10.14 2.59
CA SER A 173 -7.35 -11.26 3.47
C SER A 173 -8.32 -12.42 3.23
N GLY A 174 -7.80 -13.52 2.66
CA GLY A 174 -8.64 -14.65 2.26
C GLY A 174 -9.70 -14.24 1.24
N THR A 175 -10.98 -14.46 1.57
CA THR A 175 -12.12 -14.08 0.73
C THR A 175 -12.69 -12.68 1.04
N GLN A 176 -12.08 -11.96 1.98
CA GLN A 176 -12.50 -10.61 2.36
C GLN A 176 -11.64 -9.56 1.67
N GLY A 177 -12.28 -8.49 1.21
CA GLY A 177 -11.63 -7.33 0.63
C GLY A 177 -12.34 -6.06 1.05
N ILE A 178 -11.58 -5.04 1.42
CA ILE A 178 -12.09 -3.69 1.66
C ILE A 178 -11.27 -2.69 0.87
N ALA A 179 -11.92 -1.61 0.45
CA ALA A 179 -11.27 -0.45 -0.14
C ALA A 179 -11.97 0.82 0.33
N PHE A 180 -11.21 1.87 0.58
CA PHE A 180 -11.74 3.18 0.91
C PHE A 180 -10.76 4.28 0.51
N THR A 181 -11.28 5.48 0.33
CA THR A 181 -10.48 6.68 0.12
C THR A 181 -10.37 7.48 1.40
N SER A 182 -9.22 8.12 1.58
CA SER A 182 -8.97 9.02 2.71
C SER A 182 -8.86 10.45 2.19
N PRO A 183 -9.74 11.37 2.63
CA PRO A 183 -9.74 12.73 2.11
C PRO A 183 -8.57 13.53 2.70
N SER A 184 -7.92 14.32 1.84
CA SER A 184 -6.81 15.18 2.22
C SER A 184 -7.27 16.50 2.84
N ARG A 185 -6.35 17.21 3.49
CA ARG A 185 -6.58 18.53 4.10
C ARG A 185 -5.40 19.45 3.83
N VAL A 186 -5.69 20.66 3.34
CA VAL A 186 -4.68 21.73 3.25
C VAL A 186 -4.35 22.19 4.66
N ILE A 187 -3.07 22.16 5.03
CA ILE A 187 -2.58 22.59 6.35
C ILE A 187 -1.72 23.86 6.29
N LYS A 188 -1.25 24.21 5.09
CA LYS A 188 -0.52 25.47 4.84
C LYS A 188 -0.74 25.89 3.40
N THR A 189 -0.87 27.19 3.17
CA THR A 189 -0.89 27.80 1.83
C THR A 189 0.34 28.71 1.71
N THR A 190 1.07 28.58 0.61
CA THR A 190 2.11 29.54 0.22
C THR A 190 1.42 30.78 -0.33
N PRO A 191 1.66 31.98 0.24
CA PRO A 191 1.01 33.21 -0.21
C PRO A 191 1.32 33.53 -1.69
N LYS A 192 0.35 34.19 -2.33
CA LYS A 192 0.48 34.79 -3.67
C LYS A 192 1.44 35.98 -3.69
#